data_AF-A0A7W6STJ8-F1
#
_entry.id   AF-A0A7W6STJ8-F1
#
_cell.length_a   1.000
_cell.length_b   1.000
_cell.length_c   1.000
_cell.angle_alpha   90.00
_cell.angle_beta   90.00
_cell.angle_gamma   90.00
#
_symmetry.space_group_name_H-M   'P 1'
#
loop_
_entity.id
_entity.type
_entity.pdbx_description
1 polymer ?
#
loop_
_entity_poly.entity_id
_entity_poly.type
_entity_poly.pdbx_seq_one_letter_code
_entity_poly.pdbx_strand_id
1 'polypeptide(L)' 'MDALLQFFAYEHFPPHLKAVSKPFGDIAQKVCAELPRIGEHHGMRKSLEAQGCAARAVLFKDSAANIDG' A
#
# COMPACT_ATOMS: atom_id res chain seq x y z
N MET A 1 11.45 14.16 -8.38
CA MET A 1 10.64 12.97 -8.08
C MET A 1 10.60 12.85 -6.57
N ASP A 2 9.42 12.81 -5.96
CA ASP A 2 9.32 12.78 -4.49
C ASP A 2 9.94 11.48 -3.94
N ALA A 3 10.77 11.61 -2.89
CA ALA A 3 11.48 10.48 -2.30
C ALA A 3 10.53 9.43 -1.68
N LEU A 4 9.28 9.80 -1.35
CA LEU A 4 8.28 8.87 -0.82
C LEU A 4 7.73 7.91 -1.89
N LEU A 5 7.74 8.28 -3.18
CA LEU A 5 7.17 7.45 -4.26
C LEU A 5 7.85 6.08 -4.39
N GLN A 6 9.14 5.99 -4.05
CA GLN A 6 9.89 4.72 -4.13
C GLN A 6 9.30 3.63 -3.21
N PHE A 7 8.69 4.02 -2.08
CA PHE A 7 8.10 3.09 -1.12
C PHE A 7 6.77 2.50 -1.62
N PHE A 8 6.19 3.07 -2.68
CA PHE A 8 5.01 2.54 -3.36
C PHE A 8 5.35 1.58 -4.51
N ALA A 9 6.64 1.34 -4.79
CA ALA A 9 7.02 0.35 -5.78
C ALA A 9 6.46 -1.01 -5.38
N TYR A 10 5.63 -1.61 -6.23
CA TYR A 10 4.99 -2.90 -5.97
C TYR A 10 5.47 -4.00 -6.93
N GLU A 11 6.34 -3.66 -7.88
CA GLU A 11 6.77 -4.56 -8.95
C GLU A 11 7.49 -5.81 -8.43
N HIS A 12 8.19 -5.67 -7.30
CA HIS A 12 8.96 -6.72 -6.64
C HIS A 12 8.11 -7.69 -5.80
N PHE A 13 6.83 -7.39 -5.59
CA PHE A 13 5.95 -8.25 -4.79
C PHE A 13 5.41 -9.46 -5.58
N PRO A 14 5.12 -10.57 -4.89
CA PRO A 14 4.33 -11.67 -5.46
C PRO A 14 2.95 -11.20 -5.96
N PRO A 15 2.32 -11.92 -6.92
CA PRO A 15 1.09 -11.47 -7.57
C PRO A 15 -0.05 -11.04 -6.63
N HIS A 16 -0.27 -11.80 -5.55
CA HIS A 16 -1.33 -11.54 -4.57
C HIS A 16 -1.08 -10.26 -3.76
N LEU A 17 0.18 -9.95 -3.43
CA LEU A 17 0.57 -8.71 -2.75
C LEU A 17 0.66 -7.51 -3.71
N LYS A 18 1.11 -7.77 -4.95
CA LYS A 18 1.11 -6.76 -6.03
C LYS A 18 -0.30 -6.25 -6.30
N ALA A 19 -1.29 -7.15 -6.36
CA ALA A 19 -2.68 -6.79 -6.63
C ALA A 19 -3.26 -5.80 -5.59
N VAL A 20 -2.98 -6.02 -4.30
CA VAL A 20 -3.45 -5.11 -3.24
C VAL A 20 -2.58 -3.87 -3.08
N SER A 21 -1.31 -3.90 -3.51
CA SER A 21 -0.39 -2.75 -3.39
C SER A 21 -0.53 -1.75 -4.54
N LYS A 22 -0.89 -2.20 -5.74
CA LYS A 22 -1.01 -1.37 -6.95
C LYS A 22 -1.89 -0.12 -6.76
N PRO A 23 -3.11 -0.21 -6.18
CA PRO A 23 -3.98 0.97 -6.02
C PRO A 23 -3.34 2.08 -5.18
N PHE A 24 -2.51 1.73 -4.19
CA PHE A 24 -1.81 2.70 -3.35
C PHE A 24 -0.72 3.44 -4.11
N GLY A 25 0.01 2.76 -4.99
CA GLY A 25 0.97 3.40 -5.89
C GLY A 25 0.30 4.35 -6.89
N ASP A 26 -0.84 3.96 -7.45
CA ASP A 26 -1.61 4.81 -8.36
C ASP A 26 -2.12 6.07 -7.64
N ILE A 27 -2.59 5.94 -6.39
CA ILE A 27 -3.00 7.09 -5.54
C ILE A 27 -1.80 7.98 -5.21
N ALA A 28 -0.65 7.40 -4.83
CA ALA A 28 0.54 8.16 -4.49
C ALA A 28 1.06 9.01 -5.66
N GLN A 29 0.99 8.49 -6.88
CA GLN A 29 1.32 9.25 -8.10
C GLN A 29 0.40 10.44 -8.30
N LYS A 30 -0.92 10.25 -8.13
CA LYS A 30 -1.90 11.35 -8.23
C LYS A 30 -1.70 12.41 -7.17
N VAL A 31 -1.53 11.99 -5.91
CA VAL A 31 -1.28 12.88 -4.77
C VAL A 31 -0.01 13.72 -4.99
N CYS A 32 1.06 13.11 -5.52
CA CYS A 32 2.30 13.79 -5.86
C CYS A 32 2.14 14.79 -7.01
N ALA A 33 1.30 14.47 -8.00
CA ALA A 33 1.08 15.33 -9.15
C ALA A 33 0.12 16.51 -8.87
N GLU A 34 -0.86 16.33 -7.98
CA GLU A 34 -2.03 17.22 -7.88
C GLU A 34 -2.04 18.09 -6.61
N LEU A 35 -1.34 17.72 -5.54
CA LEU A 35 -1.43 18.43 -4.25
C LEU A 35 -0.21 19.31 -3.95
N PRO A 36 -0.40 20.39 -3.18
CA PRO A 36 0.72 21.14 -2.61
C PRO A 36 1.56 20.26 -1.69
N ARG A 37 2.87 20.49 -1.67
CA ARG A 37 3.89 19.65 -1.01
C ARG A 37 3.58 19.21 0.43
N ILE A 38 2.99 20.08 1.27
CA ILE A 38 2.64 19.70 2.65
C ILE A 38 1.47 18.70 2.69
N GLY A 39 0.46 18.89 1.83
CA GLY A 39 -0.69 17.99 1.72
C GLY A 39 -0.31 16.66 1.07
N GLU A 40 0.52 16.72 0.04
CA GLU A 40 1.12 15.56 -0.62
C GLU A 40 1.79 14.61 0.40
N HIS A 41 2.75 15.12 1.18
CA HIS A 41 3.49 14.28 2.13
C HIS A 41 2.58 13.61 3.18
N HIS A 42 1.53 14.29 3.66
CA HIS A 42 0.58 13.71 4.61
C HIS A 42 -0.29 12.62 3.96
N GLY A 43 -0.78 12.88 2.73
CA GLY A 43 -1.54 11.90 1.95
C GLY A 43 -0.73 10.66 1.61
N MET A 44 0.55 10.84 1.24
CA MET A 44 1.47 9.74 0.94
C MET A 44 1.77 8.89 2.17
N ARG A 45 2.07 9.48 3.33
CA ARG A 45 2.34 8.69 4.56
C ARG A 45 1.15 7.83 4.97
N LYS A 46 -0.06 8.40 4.95
CA LYS A 46 -1.30 7.66 5.24
C LYS A 46 -1.54 6.54 4.24
N SER A 47 -1.25 6.78 2.97
CA SER A 47 -1.38 5.76 1.92
C SER A 47 -0.38 4.61 2.11
N LEU A 48 0.85 4.89 2.55
CA LEU A 48 1.84 3.85 2.90
C LEU A 48 1.38 3.00 4.09
N GLU A 49 0.85 3.62 5.14
CA GLU A 49 0.31 2.90 6.30
C GLU A 49 -0.84 1.96 5.88
N ALA A 50 -1.76 2.48 5.06
CA ALA A 50 -2.89 1.71 4.55
C ALA A 50 -2.46 0.56 3.63
N GLN A 51 -1.45 0.76 2.77
CA GLN A 51 -0.87 -0.31 1.95
C GLN A 51 -0.29 -1.42 2.84
N GLY A 52 0.44 -1.05 3.90
CA GLY A 52 0.98 -2.00 4.86
C GLY A 52 -0.12 -2.80 5.57
N CYS A 53 -1.23 -2.15 5.95
CA CYS A 53 -2.40 -2.82 6.52
C CYS A 53 -3.02 -3.82 5.54
N ALA A 54 -3.22 -3.42 4.27
CA ALA A 54 -3.79 -4.29 3.24
C ALA A 54 -2.91 -5.52 2.99
N ALA A 55 -1.59 -5.33 2.89
CA ALA A 55 -0.65 -6.43 2.74
C ALA A 55 -0.70 -7.40 3.94
N ARG A 56 -0.74 -6.87 5.18
CA ARG A 56 -0.89 -7.71 6.38
C ARG A 56 -2.21 -8.47 6.42
N ALA A 57 -3.31 -7.84 5.99
CA ALA A 57 -4.62 -8.47 5.93
C ALA A 57 -4.65 -9.64 4.94
N VAL A 58 -4.00 -9.51 3.77
CA VAL A 58 -3.87 -10.62 2.80
C VAL A 58 -3.07 -11.79 3.35
N LEU A 59 -2.07 -11.52 4.20
CA LEU A 59 -1.21 -12.55 4.79
C LEU A 59 -1.75 -13.11 6.10
N PHE A 60 -2.81 -12.51 6.65
CA PHE A 60 -3.38 -12.92 7.92
C PHE A 60 -3.96 -14.33 7.79
N LYS A 61 -3.43 -15.26 8.59
CA LYS A 61 -3.96 -16.62 8.72
C LYS A 61 -4.73 -16.67 10.03
N ASP A 62 -6.03 -16.93 9.94
CA ASP A 62 -6.85 -17.09 11.14
C ASP A 62 -6.58 -18.46 11.78
N SER A 63 -6.04 -18.47 13.00
CA SER A 63 -5.85 -19.70 13.79
C SER A 63 -7.17 -20.32 14.24
N ALA A 64 -8.30 -19.60 14.17
CA ALA A 64 -9.64 -20.11 14.51
C ALA A 64 -10.33 -20.86 13.35
N ALA A 65 -9.76 -20.84 12.13
CA ALA A 65 -10.34 -21.53 10.98
C ALA A 65 -9.97 -23.02 10.86
N ASN A 66 -9.23 -23.58 11.84
CA ASN A 66 -8.66 -24.93 11.75
C ASN A 66 -9.18 -25.90 12.84
N ILE A 67 -10.41 -25.69 13.34
CA ILE A 67 -11.08 -26.57 14.31
C ILE A 67 -12.19 -27.45 13.72
N ASP A 68 -12.38 -27.44 12.39
CA ASP A 68 -13.24 -28.42 11.72
C ASP A 68 -12.45 -29.09 10.58
N GLY A 69 -11.99 -30.31 10.84
CA GLY A 69 -11.26 -31.17 9.90
C GLY A 69 -10.69 -32.41 10.58
#